data_AF-J9FUN7-F1
#
_entry.id   AF-J9FUN7-F1
#
_cell.length_a   1.000
_cell.length_b   1.000
_cell.length_c   1.000
_cell.angle_alpha   90.00
_cell.angle_beta   90.00
_cell.angle_gamma   90.00
#
_symmetry.space_group_name_H-M   'P 1'
#
loop_
_entity.id
_entity.type
_entity.pdbx_description
1 polymer ?
#
loop_
_entity_poly.entity_id
_entity_poly.type
_entity_poly.pdbx_seq_one_letter_code
_entity_poly.pdbx_strand_id
1 'polypeptide(L)'
;MFMKKYIVYLMTALTLTGGFTACSDDDLSQESNFDQEAPYRTAFDKWLVDNYVTPYNIDFKYRFEYKESDTKYNLAPAELNKSIAMAK
;
A
#
# COMPACT_ATOMS: atom_id res chain seq x y z
N MET A 1 16.42 -45.59 33.38
CA MET A 1 16.82 -44.20 33.10
C MET A 1 17.57 -44.02 31.78
N PHE A 2 18.35 -45.01 31.31
CA PHE A 2 19.15 -44.93 30.08
C PHE A 2 18.33 -44.86 28.76
N MET A 3 17.30 -45.70 28.56
CA MET A 3 16.45 -45.66 27.33
C MET A 3 15.76 -44.31 27.10
N LYS A 4 15.26 -43.66 28.16
CA LYS A 4 14.60 -42.36 28.07
C LYS A 4 15.56 -41.25 27.58
N LYS A 5 16.85 -41.37 27.93
CA LYS A 5 17.92 -40.46 27.49
C LYS A 5 18.19 -40.61 25.99
N TYR A 6 18.22 -41.85 25.48
CA TYR A 6 18.37 -42.12 24.04
C TYR A 6 17.18 -41.64 23.22
N ILE A 7 15.95 -41.79 23.71
CA ILE A 7 14.74 -41.27 23.06
C ILE A 7 14.79 -39.74 22.97
N VAL A 8 15.23 -39.06 24.04
CA VAL A 8 15.39 -37.60 24.04
C VAL A 8 16.47 -37.18 23.04
N TYR A 9 17.63 -37.85 23.01
CA TYR A 9 18.67 -37.57 22.01
C TYR A 9 18.18 -37.78 20.57
N LEU A 10 17.40 -38.83 20.31
CA LEU A 10 16.84 -39.11 19.00
C LEU A 10 15.85 -38.01 18.56
N MET A 11 15.01 -37.53 19.48
CA MET A 11 14.06 -36.44 19.19
C MET A 11 14.78 -35.11 18.96
N THR A 12 15.80 -34.78 19.75
CA THR A 12 16.59 -33.55 19.54
C THR A 12 17.34 -33.58 18.21
N ALA A 13 17.88 -34.74 17.81
CA ALA A 13 18.53 -34.91 16.52
C ALA A 13 17.56 -34.71 15.33
N LEU A 14 16.32 -35.21 15.44
CA LEU A 14 15.28 -35.02 14.42
C LEU A 14 14.87 -33.55 14.25
N THR A 15 14.78 -32.79 15.36
CA THR A 15 14.40 -31.37 15.31
C THR A 15 15.50 -30.49 14.73
N LEU A 16 16.78 -30.87 14.92
CA LEU A 16 17.92 -30.12 14.40
C LEU A 16 18.03 -30.24 12.87
N THR A 17 17.70 -31.39 12.27
CA THR A 17 17.80 -31.56 10.81
C THR A 17 16.63 -30.95 10.05
N GLY A 18 15.43 -30.84 10.66
CA GLY A 18 14.24 -30.27 10.01
C GLY A 18 14.21 -28.73 9.93
N GLY A 19 15.00 -28.02 10.74
CA GLY A 19 15.01 -26.55 10.75
C GLY A 19 15.83 -25.90 9.63
N PHE A 20 16.76 -26.63 9.01
CA PHE A 20 17.67 -26.08 7.99
C PHE A 20 17.04 -25.96 6.59
N THR A 21 15.90 -26.61 6.34
CA THR A 21 15.22 -26.55 5.03
C THR A 21 14.13 -25.49 4.96
N ALA A 22 13.91 -24.73 6.05
CA ALA A 22 12.85 -23.72 6.14
C ALA A 22 13.23 -22.38 5.50
N CYS A 23 14.51 -22.20 5.15
CA CYS A 23 14.98 -21.07 4.35
C CYS A 23 15.08 -21.55 2.90
N SER A 24 13.94 -21.70 2.22
CA SER A 24 13.97 -21.64 0.76
C SER A 24 14.18 -20.18 0.39
N ASP A 25 15.18 -19.91 -0.45
CA ASP A 25 15.28 -18.63 -1.14
C ASP A 25 14.10 -18.56 -2.11
N ASP A 26 12.93 -18.14 -1.62
CA ASP A 26 11.85 -17.68 -2.47
C ASP A 26 12.34 -16.38 -3.12
N ASP A 27 13.04 -16.52 -4.24
CA ASP A 27 13.51 -15.39 -5.05
C ASP A 27 12.29 -14.50 -5.34
N LEU A 28 12.30 -13.28 -4.80
CA LEU A 28 11.32 -12.26 -5.12
C LEU A 28 11.40 -12.04 -6.64
N SER A 29 10.30 -12.24 -7.35
CA SER A 29 10.24 -11.90 -8.77
C SER A 29 10.67 -10.45 -8.95
N GLN A 30 11.67 -10.20 -9.81
CA GLN A 30 12.13 -8.83 -10.08
C GLN A 30 11.04 -7.94 -10.69
N GLU A 31 9.99 -8.57 -11.23
CA GLU A 31 8.75 -7.93 -11.65
C GLU A 31 8.00 -7.41 -10.41
N SER A 32 7.93 -6.08 -10.28
CA SER A 32 7.08 -5.42 -9.29
C SER A 32 5.62 -5.60 -9.68
N ASN A 33 4.82 -6.20 -8.81
CA ASN A 33 3.36 -6.26 -8.96
C ASN A 33 2.67 -4.90 -8.71
N PHE A 34 3.43 -3.84 -8.39
CA PHE A 34 2.89 -2.49 -8.26
C PHE A 34 2.88 -1.80 -9.60
N ASP A 35 1.76 -1.15 -9.91
CA ASP A 35 1.63 -0.29 -11.08
C ASP A 35 2.70 0.82 -11.02
N GLN A 36 3.60 0.82 -12.01
CA GLN A 36 4.68 1.80 -12.13
C GLN A 36 4.27 3.01 -12.98
N GLU A 37 3.06 3.01 -13.54
CA GLU A 37 2.59 4.12 -14.35
C GLU A 37 2.24 5.32 -13.47
N ALA A 38 2.73 6.50 -13.87
CA ALA A 38 2.32 7.72 -13.22
C ALA A 38 0.81 7.93 -13.42
N PRO A 39 0.06 8.29 -12.37
CA PRO A 39 -1.38 8.47 -12.50
C PRO A 39 -1.68 9.57 -13.52
N TYR A 40 -2.67 9.32 -14.38
CA TYR A 40 -3.11 10.30 -15.36
C TYR A 40 -3.52 11.62 -14.68
N ARG A 41 -2.86 12.73 -15.07
CA ARG A 41 -3.15 14.08 -14.56
C ARG A 41 -3.72 14.97 -15.65
N THR A 42 -4.91 15.50 -15.41
CA THR A 42 -5.55 16.53 -16.25
C THR A 42 -4.79 17.86 -16.19
N ALA A 43 -5.18 18.82 -17.03
CA ALA A 43 -4.63 20.18 -16.96
C ALA A 43 -4.91 20.86 -15.61
N PHE A 44 -6.06 20.59 -15.00
CA PHE A 44 -6.39 21.14 -13.69
C PHE A 44 -5.56 20.50 -12.58
N ASP A 45 -5.35 19.18 -12.61
CA ASP A 45 -4.49 18.47 -11.64
C ASP A 45 -3.06 19.05 -11.63
N LYS A 46 -2.49 19.30 -12.81
CA LYS A 46 -1.16 19.91 -12.93
C LYS A 46 -1.13 21.33 -12.36
N TRP A 47 -2.15 22.13 -12.67
CA TRP A 47 -2.27 23.49 -12.15
C TRP A 47 -2.38 23.52 -10.62
N LEU A 48 -3.12 22.59 -10.01
CA LEU A 48 -3.21 22.48 -8.54
C LEU A 48 -1.86 22.13 -7.92
N VAL A 49 -1.06 21.27 -8.55
CA VAL A 49 0.30 20.98 -8.08
C VAL A 49 1.15 22.24 -8.05
N ASP A 50 1.17 22.98 -9.16
CA ASP A 50 2.02 24.18 -9.29
C ASP A 50 1.60 25.32 -8.35
N ASN A 51 0.30 25.43 -8.02
CA ASN A 51 -0.26 26.58 -7.28
C ASN A 51 -0.61 26.28 -5.81
N TYR A 52 -0.80 25.01 -5.44
CA TYR A 52 -1.16 24.60 -4.07
C TYR A 52 -0.14 23.65 -3.45
N VAL A 53 0.21 22.56 -4.15
CA VAL A 53 1.10 21.52 -3.58
C VAL A 53 2.53 22.04 -3.46
N THR A 54 3.13 22.51 -4.56
CA THR A 54 4.52 22.95 -4.58
C THR A 54 4.81 24.14 -3.65
N PRO A 55 4.00 25.22 -3.65
CA PRO A 55 4.30 26.38 -2.80
C PRO A 55 3.85 26.21 -1.33
N TYR A 56 2.77 25.47 -1.06
CA TYR A 56 2.13 25.46 0.26
C TYR A 56 1.98 24.06 0.87
N ASN A 57 2.32 23.01 0.13
CA ASN A 57 2.15 21.63 0.55
C ASN A 57 0.69 21.29 0.90
N ILE A 58 -0.26 21.93 0.19
CA ILE A 58 -1.71 21.73 0.32
C ILE A 58 -2.20 20.83 -0.80
N ASP A 59 -2.89 19.74 -0.44
CA ASP A 59 -3.57 18.85 -1.38
C ASP A 59 -5.04 19.27 -1.57
N PHE A 60 -5.34 19.91 -2.70
CA PHE A 60 -6.71 20.32 -3.03
C PHE A 60 -7.47 19.16 -3.67
N LYS A 61 -8.27 18.46 -2.85
CA LYS A 61 -9.11 17.35 -3.31
C LYS A 61 -10.45 17.82 -3.86
N TYR A 62 -10.64 17.65 -5.17
CA TYR A 62 -11.91 17.97 -5.84
C TYR A 62 -12.65 16.75 -6.40
N ARG A 63 -11.95 15.63 -6.59
CA ARG A 63 -12.54 14.37 -7.03
C ARG A 63 -13.16 13.68 -5.82
N PHE A 64 -14.36 13.14 -6.00
CA PHE A 64 -15.06 12.50 -4.91
C PHE A 64 -14.39 11.17 -4.51
N GLU A 65 -14.00 11.05 -3.25
CA GLU A 65 -13.45 9.83 -2.67
C GLU A 65 -14.44 9.24 -1.64
N TYR A 66 -14.98 8.07 -1.94
CA TYR A 66 -16.08 7.46 -1.16
C TYR A 66 -15.73 7.18 0.32
N LYS A 67 -14.45 7.00 0.65
CA LYS A 67 -13.99 6.62 2.00
C LYS A 67 -13.56 7.80 2.87
N GLU A 68 -13.62 9.03 2.37
CA GLU A 68 -13.12 10.21 3.09
C GLU A 68 -14.24 11.04 3.74
N SER A 69 -15.50 10.64 3.57
CA SER A 69 -16.68 11.36 4.05
C SER A 69 -17.66 10.43 4.76
N ASP A 70 -18.50 11.01 5.63
CA ASP A 70 -19.61 10.27 6.25
C ASP A 70 -20.55 9.71 5.18
N THR A 71 -20.75 8.40 5.21
CA THR A 71 -21.58 7.66 4.24
C THR A 71 -23.07 7.74 4.55
N LYS A 72 -23.46 8.37 5.67
CA LYS A 72 -24.86 8.60 6.06
C LYS A 72 -25.60 9.55 5.12
N TYR A 73 -24.88 10.43 4.43
CA TYR A 73 -25.47 11.47 3.58
C TYR A 73 -25.38 11.11 2.09
N ASN A 74 -26.36 11.60 1.32
CA ASN A 74 -26.33 11.50 -0.14
C ASN A 74 -25.39 12.57 -0.70
N LEU A 75 -24.09 12.26 -0.74
CA LEU A 75 -23.08 13.12 -1.33
C LEU A 75 -23.05 12.91 -2.84
N ALA A 76 -23.11 14.00 -3.60
CA ALA A 76 -22.89 14.02 -5.03
C ALA A 76 -21.47 14.52 -5.32
N PRO A 77 -20.79 14.00 -6.36
CA PRO A 77 -19.49 14.52 -6.77
C PRO A 77 -19.57 16.01 -7.15
N ALA A 78 -18.51 16.77 -6.84
CA ALA A 78 -18.42 18.17 -7.24
C ALA A 78 -18.27 18.30 -8.77
N GLU A 79 -18.97 19.27 -9.36
CA GLU A 79 -18.79 19.59 -10.78
C GLU A 79 -17.42 20.24 -11.02
N LEU A 80 -16.69 19.75 -12.03
CA LEU A 80 -15.33 20.22 -12.35
C LEU A 80 -15.24 21.74 -12.51
N ASN A 81 -16.16 22.36 -13.24
CA ASN A 81 -16.13 23.81 -13.47
C ASN A 81 -16.30 24.62 -12.19
N LYS A 82 -17.12 24.13 -11.25
CA LYS A 82 -17.30 24.76 -9.93
C LYS A 82 -16.06 24.59 -9.06
N SER A 83 -15.41 23.43 -9.13
CA SER A 83 -14.12 23.19 -8.45
C SER A 83 -13.02 24.11 -8.97
N ILE A 84 -12.94 24.31 -10.28
CA ILE A 84 -11.98 25.24 -10.90
C ILE A 84 -12.24 26.67 -10.43
N ALA A 85 -13.50 27.12 -10.47
CA ALA A 85 -13.88 28.47 -10.04
C ALA A 85 -13.68 28.74 -8.54
N MET A 86 -13.62 27.67 -7.71
CA MET A 86 -13.32 27.80 -6.29
C MET A 86 -11.81 27.88 -6.03
N ALA A 87 -10.99 27.25 -6.88
CA ALA A 87 -9.54 27.19 -6.72
C ALA A 87 -8.78 28.32 -7.44
N LYS A 88 -9.41 29.00 -8.40
CA LYS A 88 -8.82 30.08 -9.23
C LYS A 88 -9.65 31.34 -9.13
#